data_AF-A4X416-F1
#
_entry.id   AF-A4X416-F1
#
_cell.length_a   1.000
_cell.length_b   1.000
_cell.length_c   1.000
_cell.angle_alpha   90.00
_cell.angle_beta   90.00
_cell.angle_gamma   90.00
#
_symmetry.space_group_name_H-M   'P 1'
#
loop_
_entity.id
_entity.type
_entity.pdbx_description
1 polymer ?
#
loop_
_entity_poly.entity_id
_entity_poly.type
_entity_poly.pdbx_seq_one_letter_code
_entity_poly.pdbx_strand_id
1 'polypeptide(L)' 'MPAEATGSPATVLVCVRGNSGSGKSSVARELRRRHGRGCALVEQDYLRRILLRERDKPGGAAPALIG' A
#
# COMPACT_ATOMS: atom_id res chain seq x y z
N MET A 1 -8.63 17.68 14.12
CA MET A 1 -7.96 18.35 12.98
C MET A 1 -8.32 17.56 11.74
N PRO A 2 -9.01 18.12 10.72
CA PRO A 2 -9.14 17.41 9.45
C PRO A 2 -7.73 17.17 8.90
N ALA A 3 -7.46 15.96 8.40
CA ALA A 3 -6.16 15.62 7.85
C ALA A 3 -5.90 16.47 6.61
N GLU A 4 -4.80 17.20 6.59
CA GLU A 4 -4.34 17.92 5.41
C GLU A 4 -4.01 16.90 4.30
N ALA A 5 -4.46 17.16 3.07
CA ALA A 5 -4.22 16.27 1.95
C ALA A 5 -2.71 16.15 1.69
N THR A 6 -2.18 14.94 1.69
CA THR A 6 -0.76 14.69 1.42
C THR A 6 -0.51 14.57 -0.08
N GLY A 7 0.52 15.26 -0.58
CA GLY A 7 0.96 15.17 -1.98
C GLY A 7 0.79 16.50 -2.73
N SER A 8 0.81 16.42 -4.06
CA SER A 8 0.59 17.55 -4.96
C SER A 8 -0.42 17.14 -6.05
N PRO A 9 -0.96 18.08 -6.85
CA PRO A 9 -1.81 17.73 -7.99
C PRO A 9 -1.14 16.81 -9.02
N ALA A 10 0.20 16.74 -9.04
CA ALA A 10 0.97 15.85 -9.90
C ALA A 10 1.18 14.45 -9.30
N THR A 11 0.82 14.23 -8.03
CA THR A 11 0.98 12.94 -7.36
C THR A 11 -0.13 11.99 -7.78
N VAL A 12 0.23 10.79 -8.22
CA VAL A 12 -0.73 9.74 -8.61
C VAL A 12 -0.68 8.59 -7.61
N LEU A 13 -1.82 8.29 -6.99
CA LEU A 13 -2.00 7.07 -6.20
C LEU A 13 -2.72 6.02 -7.04
N VAL A 14 -2.09 4.87 -7.21
CA VAL A 14 -2.68 3.70 -7.89
C VAL A 14 -2.98 2.61 -6.87
N CYS A 15 -4.26 2.34 -6.64
CA CYS A 15 -4.71 1.27 -5.74
C CYS A 15 -5.03 -0.01 -6.53
N VAL A 16 -4.22 -1.05 -6.37
CA VAL A 16 -4.47 -2.37 -6.98
C VAL A 16 -5.41 -3.18 -6.08
N ARG A 17 -6.64 -3.47 -6.57
CA ARG A 17 -7.68 -4.20 -5.83
C ARG A 17 -7.95 -5.59 -6.43
N GLY A 18 -8.55 -6.49 -5.66
CA GLY A 18 -8.84 -7.88 -6.05
C GLY A 18 -8.77 -8.88 -4.89
N ASN A 19 -9.28 -10.09 -5.10
CA ASN A 19 -9.33 -11.15 -4.09
C ASN A 19 -7.94 -11.55 -3.58
N SER A 20 -7.86 -12.08 -2.36
CA SER A 20 -6.60 -12.67 -1.86
C SER A 20 -6.11 -13.76 -2.83
N GLY A 21 -4.79 -13.81 -3.08
CA GLY A 21 -4.20 -14.75 -4.04
C GLY A 21 -4.29 -14.35 -5.52
N SER A 22 -5.02 -13.29 -5.89
CA SER A 22 -5.22 -12.90 -7.31
C SER A 22 -4.00 -12.26 -8.01
N GLY A 23 -2.81 -12.28 -7.38
CA GLY A 23 -1.58 -11.72 -7.98
C GLY A 23 -1.37 -10.21 -7.86
N LYS A 24 -2.15 -9.48 -7.04
CA LYS A 24 -2.03 -8.01 -6.85
C LYS A 24 -0.60 -7.54 -6.57
N SER A 25 0.08 -8.18 -5.61
CA SER A 25 1.46 -7.83 -5.24
C SER A 25 2.44 -8.10 -6.39
N SER A 26 2.21 -9.15 -7.18
CA SER A 26 3.01 -9.45 -8.35
C SER A 26 2.87 -8.35 -9.42
N VAL A 27 1.63 -7.92 -9.70
CA VAL A 27 1.36 -6.82 -10.64
C VAL A 27 1.99 -5.51 -10.16
N ALA A 28 1.83 -5.16 -8.87
CA ALA A 28 2.38 -3.91 -8.34
C ALA A 28 3.92 -3.87 -8.38
N ARG A 29 4.58 -5.01 -8.10
CA ARG A 29 6.05 -5.14 -8.21
C ARG A 29 6.53 -5.06 -9.65
N GLU A 30 5.82 -5.69 -10.58
CA GLU A 30 6.10 -5.59 -12.02
C GLU A 30 5.95 -4.15 -12.51
N LEU A 31 4.87 -3.48 -12.13
CA LEU A 31 4.59 -2.10 -12.51
C LEU A 31 5.71 -1.16 -12.04
N ARG A 32 6.12 -1.25 -10.76
CA ARG A 32 7.26 -0.47 -10.26
C ARG A 32 8.55 -0.79 -11.03
N ARG A 33 8.82 -2.08 -11.30
CA ARG A 33 10.03 -2.50 -12.02
C ARG A 33 10.09 -1.90 -13.43
N ARG A 34 8.97 -1.90 -14.15
CA ARG A 34 8.86 -1.33 -15.50
C ARG A 34 8.88 0.20 -15.51
N HIS A 35 8.27 0.83 -14.51
CA HIS A 35 8.30 2.28 -14.34
C HIS A 35 9.73 2.79 -14.04
N GLY A 36 10.55 2.00 -13.37
CA GLY A 36 11.90 2.41 -12.99
C GLY A 36 11.88 3.36 -11.80
N ARG A 37 12.74 4.39 -11.83
CA ARG A 37 12.88 5.35 -10.72
C ARG A 37 11.65 6.25 -10.59
N GLY A 38 11.44 6.80 -9.39
CA GLY A 38 10.34 7.75 -9.11
C GLY A 38 8.99 7.12 -8.74
N CYS A 39 8.90 5.79 -8.67
CA CYS A 39 7.69 5.08 -8.22
C CYS A 39 7.94 4.39 -6.88
N ALA A 40 7.19 4.78 -5.85
CA ALA A 40 7.16 4.10 -4.57
C ALA A 40 6.11 2.98 -4.58
N LEU A 41 6.45 1.83 -4.01
CA LEU A 41 5.50 0.74 -3.77
C LEU A 41 5.19 0.68 -2.28
N VAL A 42 3.91 0.86 -1.95
CA VAL A 42 3.41 0.86 -0.59
C VAL A 42 2.64 -0.44 -0.35
N GLU A 43 3.28 -1.43 0.27
CA GLU A 43 2.65 -2.73 0.54
C GLU A 43 2.02 -2.75 1.94
N GLN A 44 0.72 -3.02 2.01
CA GLN A 44 -0.06 -3.04 3.26
C GLN A 44 0.54 -3.97 4.32
N ASP A 45 0.78 -5.23 3.97
CA ASP A 45 1.31 -6.20 4.93
C ASP A 45 2.75 -5.92 5.33
N TYR A 46 3.56 -5.36 4.42
CA TYR A 46 4.91 -4.92 4.76
C TYR A 46 4.86 -3.78 5.78
N LEU A 47 4.02 -2.77 5.54
CA LEU A 47 3.85 -1.65 6.47
C LEU A 47 3.39 -2.15 7.84
N ARG A 48 2.32 -2.95 7.89
CA ARG A 48 1.79 -3.48 9.14
C ARG A 48 2.81 -4.31 9.90
N ARG A 49 3.38 -5.34 9.25
CA ARG A 49 4.17 -6.38 9.95
C ARG A 49 5.61 -5.96 10.17
N ILE A 50 6.23 -5.31 9.19
CA ILE A 50 7.67 -5.03 9.21
C ILE A 50 7.94 -3.64 9.77
N LEU A 51 7.28 -2.61 9.25
CA LEU A 51 7.55 -1.23 9.66
C LEU A 51 6.85 -0.86 10.97
N LEU A 52 5.56 -1.17 11.09
CA LEU A 52 4.75 -0.84 12.27
C LEU A 52 4.81 -1.93 13.36
N ARG A 53 5.33 -3.12 13.02
CA ARG A 53 5.43 -4.27 13.93
C ARG A 53 4.09 -4.61 14.58
N GLU A 54 3.01 -4.46 13.83
CA GLU A 54 1.66 -4.80 14.27
C GLU A 54 1.60 -6.28 14.64
N ARG A 55 1.10 -6.56 15.85
CA ARG A 55 0.89 -7.93 16.31
C ARG A 55 -0.35 -8.49 15.62
N ASP A 56 -0.26 -9.67 15.00
CA ASP A 56 -1.41 -10.36 14.41
C ASP A 56 -2.36 -10.82 15.53
N LYS A 57 -3.30 -9.93 15.88
CA LYS A 57 -4.37 -10.17 16.83
C LYS A 57 -5.72 -9.88 16.16
N PRO A 58 -6.80 -10.57 16.55
CA PRO A 58 -8.15 -10.19 16.16
C PRO A 58 -8.39 -8.70 16.49
N GLY A 59 -8.90 -7.92 15.53
CA GLY A 59 -9.12 -6.48 15.67
C GLY A 59 -7.94 -5.57 15.30
N GLY A 60 -6.90 -6.10 14.63
CA GLY A 60 -5.80 -5.29 14.09
C GLY A 60 -6.27 -4.23 13.09
N ALA A 61 -5.53 -3.13 12.97
CA ALA A 61 -5.83 -2.00 12.07
C ALA A 61 -5.72 -2.35 10.58
N ALA A 62 -5.46 -3.62 10.27
CA ALA A 62 -5.17 -4.12 8.94
C ALA A 62 -6.09 -3.58 7.85
N PRO A 63 -7.42 -3.68 7.97
CA PRO A 63 -8.33 -3.33 6.88
C PRO A 63 -8.35 -1.82 6.61
N ALA A 64 -7.96 -0.98 7.57
CA ALA A 64 -8.08 0.47 7.53
C ALA A 64 -6.78 1.21 7.13
N LEU A 65 -5.65 0.51 7.01
CA LEU A 65 -4.35 1.18 6.83
C LEU A 65 -4.15 1.79 5.42
N ILE A 66 -4.79 1.23 4.39
CA ILE A 66 -4.71 1.70 2.99
C ILE A 66 -6.12 1.70 2.37
N GLY A 67 -7.13 2.02 3.18
CA GLY A 67 -8.56 2.04 2.83
C GLY A 67 -9.13 3.44 2.91
#